data_AF-A0A6F9C5R1-F1
#
_entry.id   AF-A0A6F9C5R1-F1
#
_cell.length_a   1.000
_cell.length_b   1.000
_cell.length_c   1.000
_cell.angle_alpha   90.00
_cell.angle_beta   90.00
_cell.angle_gamma   90.00
#
_symmetry.space_group_name_H-M   'P 1'
#
loop_
_entity.id
_entity.type
_entity.pdbx_description
1 polymer ?
#
loop_
_entity_poly.entity_id
_entity_poly.type
_entity_poly.pdbx_seq_one_letter_code
_entity_poly.pdbx_strand_id
1 'polypeptide(L)'
;MQVAAGTAKQRLFLNSTGRVLDRDPPSSITTIVVKVQCTSELVGTVILHEVRIVVRDKNDNTPRFQQPRYYVAINELTPAGTTIFTGFSGDNGATDIDDGPNGQIEYGIQYNPNDPVRV
;
A
#
# COMPACT_ATOMS: atom_id res chain seq x y z
N MET A 1 -11.79 -6.34 -26.40
CA MET A 1 -10.98 -5.10 -26.33
C MET A 1 -10.51 -4.80 -27.74
N GLN A 2 -10.90 -3.67 -28.33
CA GLN A 2 -10.53 -3.30 -29.70
C GLN A 2 -9.78 -1.97 -29.67
N VAL A 3 -8.67 -1.90 -30.39
CA VAL A 3 -7.84 -0.69 -30.55
C VAL A 3 -8.07 -0.19 -31.97
N ALA A 4 -8.48 1.06 -32.14
CA ALA A 4 -8.60 1.72 -33.45
C ALA A 4 -7.61 2.89 -33.53
N ALA A 5 -6.88 2.99 -34.64
CA ALA A 5 -5.83 3.98 -34.86
C ALA A 5 -6.33 5.10 -35.78
N GLY A 6 -6.36 6.33 -35.27
CA GLY A 6 -6.56 7.56 -36.03
C GLY A 6 -5.53 8.63 -35.64
N THR A 7 -5.31 9.63 -36.49
CA THR A 7 -4.23 10.65 -36.43
C THR A 7 -4.37 11.72 -35.33
N ALA A 8 -5.21 11.52 -34.33
CA ALA A 8 -5.32 12.37 -33.14
C ALA A 8 -4.82 11.60 -31.91
N LYS A 9 -4.06 12.26 -31.01
CA LYS A 9 -3.51 11.70 -29.74
C LYS A 9 -4.25 10.43 -29.29
N GLN A 10 -3.69 9.28 -29.61
CA GLN A 10 -4.30 7.98 -29.31
C GLN A 10 -4.18 7.76 -27.81
N ARG A 11 -5.30 7.90 -27.11
CA ARG A 11 -5.42 7.54 -25.70
C ARG A 11 -5.91 6.10 -25.62
N LEU A 12 -5.12 5.24 -24.97
CA LEU A 12 -5.57 3.91 -24.58
C LEU A 12 -6.43 4.06 -23.33
N PHE A 13 -7.66 3.56 -23.37
CA PHE A 13 -8.53 3.49 -22.21
C PHE A 13 -8.60 2.06 -21.74
N LEU A 14 -8.29 1.84 -20.46
CA LEU A 14 -8.56 0.57 -19.79
C LEU A 14 -9.96 0.66 -19.17
N ASN A 15 -10.92 -0.08 -19.72
CA ASN A 15 -12.21 -0.27 -19.09
C ASN A 15 -12.13 -1.50 -18.18
N SER A 16 -12.03 -1.29 -16.87
CA SER A 16 -11.87 -2.38 -15.89
C SER A 16 -13.16 -3.18 -15.64
N THR A 17 -14.23 -2.97 -16.42
CA THR A 17 -15.53 -3.67 -16.28
C THR A 17 -16.07 -3.64 -14.84
N GLY A 18 -15.85 -2.54 -14.12
CA GLY A 18 -16.30 -2.37 -12.74
C GLY A 18 -15.39 -3.01 -11.68
N ARG A 19 -14.26 -3.62 -12.05
CA ARG A 19 -13.25 -4.08 -11.11
C ARG A 19 -12.51 -2.87 -10.53
N VAL A 20 -12.50 -2.77 -9.20
CA VAL A 20 -11.67 -1.80 -8.48
C VAL A 20 -10.20 -2.18 -8.71
N LEU A 21 -9.41 -1.20 -9.11
CA LEU A 21 -7.97 -1.36 -9.26
C LEU A 21 -7.34 -1.11 -7.89
N ASP A 22 -7.21 -2.18 -7.12
CA ASP A 22 -6.70 -2.15 -5.75
C ASP A 22 -5.46 -3.05 -5.64
N ARG A 23 -4.42 -2.57 -4.98
CA ARG A 23 -3.18 -3.31 -4.75
C ARG A 23 -3.20 -4.05 -3.41
N ASP A 24 -4.20 -3.81 -2.56
CA ASP A 24 -4.25 -4.38 -1.21
C ASP A 24 -4.88 -5.79 -1.16
N PRO A 25 -4.50 -6.62 -0.17
CA PRO A 25 -5.13 -7.91 0.06
C PRO A 25 -6.63 -7.78 0.42
N PRO A 26 -7.47 -8.79 0.12
CA PRO A 26 -7.13 -10.11 -0.43
C PRO A 26 -7.14 -10.18 -1.96
N SER A 27 -7.54 -9.11 -2.65
CA SER A 27 -7.78 -9.09 -4.10
C SER A 27 -6.84 -8.15 -4.85
N SER A 28 -5.55 -8.24 -4.57
CA SER A 28 -4.52 -7.35 -5.08
C SER A 28 -4.25 -7.53 -6.58
N ILE A 29 -4.15 -6.41 -7.29
CA ILE A 29 -3.71 -6.34 -8.69
C ILE A 29 -2.41 -5.57 -8.73
N THR A 30 -1.31 -6.25 -9.03
CA THR A 30 0.02 -5.61 -9.13
C THR A 30 0.42 -5.28 -10.56
N THR A 31 -0.08 -6.03 -11.54
CA THR A 31 0.24 -5.83 -12.96
C THR A 31 -0.93 -6.20 -13.85
N ILE A 32 -1.19 -5.37 -14.86
CA ILE A 32 -2.12 -5.63 -15.94
C ILE A 32 -1.31 -5.80 -17.23
N VAL A 33 -1.52 -6.91 -17.93
CA VAL A 33 -0.86 -7.19 -19.21
C VAL A 33 -1.89 -7.09 -20.32
N VAL A 34 -1.65 -6.21 -21.29
CA VAL A 34 -2.51 -6.07 -22.48
C VAL A 34 -1.70 -6.40 -23.74
N LYS A 35 -2.35 -7.09 -24.69
CA LYS A 35 -1.78 -7.35 -26.01
C LYS A 35 -2.39 -6.37 -27.01
N VAL A 36 -1.53 -5.63 -27.68
CA VAL A 36 -1.90 -4.72 -28.77
C VAL A 36 -1.66 -5.45 -30.09
N GLN A 37 -2.71 -5.55 -30.90
CA GLN A 37 -2.63 -6.10 -32.24
C GLN A 37 -2.53 -4.95 -33.25
N CYS A 38 -1.46 -4.96 -34.05
CA CYS A 38 -1.30 -4.10 -35.21
C CYS A 38 -1.47 -4.95 -36.47
N THR A 39 -2.40 -4.58 -37.34
CA THR A 39 -2.67 -5.31 -38.58
C THR A 39 -2.35 -4.41 -39.76
N SER A 40 -1.48 -4.87 -40.66
CA SER A 40 -1.20 -4.20 -41.93
C SER A 40 -2.12 -4.78 -43.00
N GLU A 41 -3.13 -4.02 -43.43
CA GLU A 41 -4.07 -4.45 -44.47
C GLU A 41 -3.40 -4.60 -45.84
N LEU A 42 -2.35 -3.83 -46.11
CA LEU A 42 -1.60 -3.86 -47.37
C LEU A 42 -0.72 -5.11 -47.51
N VAL A 43 -0.20 -5.64 -46.41
CA VAL A 43 0.80 -6.74 -46.39
C VAL A 43 0.21 -8.03 -45.82
N GLY A 44 -0.96 -7.96 -45.15
CA GLY A 44 -1.59 -9.11 -44.48
C GLY A 44 -0.90 -9.52 -43.19
N THR A 45 0.08 -8.74 -42.70
CA THR A 45 0.85 -9.07 -41.51
C THR A 45 0.14 -8.60 -40.24
N VAL A 46 0.14 -9.45 -39.22
CA VAL A 46 -0.33 -9.12 -37.87
C VAL A 46 0.87 -9.13 -36.91
N ILE A 47 1.06 -8.04 -36.17
CA ILE A 47 2.07 -7.91 -35.11
C ILE A 47 1.36 -7.82 -33.77
N LEU A 48 1.83 -8.60 -32.79
CA LEU A 48 1.37 -8.55 -31.42
C LEU A 48 2.46 -7.95 -30.53
N HIS A 49 2.12 -6.89 -29.78
CA HIS A 49 3.00 -6.31 -28.78
C HIS A 49 2.37 -6.39 -27.40
N GLU A 50 3.17 -6.80 -26.42
CA GLU A 50 2.78 -6.84 -25.02
C GLU A 50 3.07 -5.49 -24.36
N VAL A 51 2.07 -4.94 -23.66
CA VAL A 51 2.22 -3.76 -22.81
C VAL A 51 1.94 -4.17 -21.38
N ARG A 52 2.91 -3.95 -20.50
CA ARG A 52 2.78 -4.20 -19.06
C ARG A 52 2.49 -2.89 -18.34
N ILE A 53 1.42 -2.87 -17.58
CA ILE A 53 0.99 -1.75 -16.76
C ILE A 53 1.19 -2.17 -15.31
N VAL A 54 2.06 -1.46 -14.60
CA VAL A 54 2.32 -1.70 -13.17
C VAL A 54 1.37 -0.84 -12.36
N VAL A 55 0.65 -1.47 -11.44
CA VAL A 55 -0.23 -0.78 -10.50
C VAL A 55 0.63 -0.30 -9.34
N ARG A 56 0.57 1.00 -9.05
CA ARG A 56 1.26 1.58 -7.90
C ARG A 56 0.36 1.49 -6.68
N ASP A 57 1.01 1.26 -5.56
CA ASP A 57 0.37 1.31 -4.26
C ASP A 57 -0.08 2.72 -3.91
N LYS A 58 -1.14 2.83 -3.13
CA LYS A 58 -1.59 4.09 -2.56
C LYS A 58 -1.67 3.89 -1.06
N ASN A 59 -1.23 4.90 -0.30
CA ASN A 59 -1.42 4.90 1.14
C ASN A 59 -2.88 5.27 1.46
N ASP A 60 -3.75 4.28 1.54
CA ASP A 60 -5.15 4.46 1.93
C ASP A 60 -5.66 3.49 2.98
N ASN A 61 -4.76 2.71 3.58
CA ASN A 61 -5.00 2.05 4.85
C ASN A 61 -4.31 2.84 5.97
N THR A 62 -4.80 2.64 7.20
CA THR A 62 -4.21 3.28 8.38
C THR A 62 -3.65 2.21 9.29
N PRO A 63 -2.51 2.46 9.96
CA PRO A 63 -1.91 1.49 10.86
C PRO A 63 -2.87 1.07 11.98
N ARG A 64 -2.91 -0.22 12.30
CA ARG A 64 -3.77 -0.80 13.33
C ARG A 64 -2.95 -1.43 14.44
N PHE A 65 -3.08 -0.92 15.66
CA PHE A 65 -2.47 -1.54 16.85
C PHE A 65 -3.03 -2.94 17.09
N GLN A 66 -2.15 -3.87 17.47
CA GLN A 66 -2.53 -5.24 17.80
C GLN A 66 -3.38 -5.33 19.07
N GLN A 67 -3.14 -4.43 20.04
CA GLN A 67 -3.89 -4.36 21.28
C GLN A 67 -4.45 -2.95 21.50
N PRO A 68 -5.66 -2.82 22.05
CA PRO A 68 -6.22 -1.50 22.35
C PRO A 68 -5.51 -0.81 23.51
N ARG A 69 -4.77 -1.57 24.34
CA ARG A 69 -4.03 -1.09 25.52
C ARG A 69 -2.82 -1.96 25.75
N TYR A 70 -1.70 -1.34 26.14
CA TYR A 70 -0.46 -2.01 26.51
C TYR A 70 -0.12 -1.65 27.96
N TYR A 71 0.21 -2.65 28.78
CA TYR A 71 0.50 -2.48 30.21
C TYR A 71 1.94 -2.89 30.51
N VAL A 72 2.64 -2.08 31.31
CA VAL A 72 4.01 -2.35 31.77
C VAL A 72 4.08 -2.02 33.25
N ALA A 73 4.67 -2.91 34.05
CA ALA A 73 4.98 -2.67 35.45
C ALA A 73 6.47 -2.34 35.58
N ILE A 74 6.80 -1.24 36.27
CA ILE A 74 8.16 -0.72 36.40
C ILE A 74 8.46 -0.54 37.88
N ASN A 75 9.67 -0.87 38.32
CA ASN A 75 10.12 -0.61 39.68
C ASN A 75 10.57 0.85 39.80
N GLU A 76 10.30 1.51 40.92
CA GLU A 76 10.72 2.91 41.14
C GLU A 76 12.25 3.10 41.11
N LEU A 77 13.00 2.04 41.40
CA LEU A 77 14.47 2.01 41.34
C LEU A 77 15.01 1.71 39.95
N THR A 78 14.15 1.55 38.93
CA THR A 78 14.58 1.32 37.55
C THR A 78 15.38 2.52 37.03
N PRO A 79 16.66 2.34 36.63
CA PRO A 79 17.49 3.44 36.15
C PRO A 79 16.96 4.08 34.87
N ALA A 80 17.26 5.37 34.69
CA ALA A 80 16.98 6.09 33.44
C ALA A 80 17.72 5.46 32.26
N GLY A 81 17.06 5.43 31.10
CA GLY A 81 17.58 4.78 29.89
C GLY A 81 17.29 3.28 29.79
N THR A 82 16.61 2.69 30.78
CA THR A 82 16.18 1.28 30.70
C THR A 82 15.05 1.12 29.68
N THR A 83 15.19 0.17 28.75
CA THR A 83 14.10 -0.23 27.85
C THR A 83 13.03 -0.97 28.64
N ILE A 84 11.85 -0.36 28.79
CA ILE A 84 10.73 -0.89 29.57
C ILE A 84 9.67 -1.61 28.71
N PHE A 85 9.74 -1.47 27.39
CA PHE A 85 8.75 -2.00 26.48
C PHE A 85 9.37 -2.33 25.12
N THR A 86 9.15 -3.55 24.64
CA THR A 86 9.63 -4.04 23.34
C THR A 86 8.50 -4.56 22.46
N GLY A 87 7.24 -4.39 22.89
CA GLY A 87 6.06 -4.92 22.22
C GLY A 87 5.79 -4.32 20.84
N PHE A 88 6.47 -3.24 20.45
CA PHE A 88 6.36 -2.63 19.10
C PHE A 88 7.46 -3.08 18.14
N SER A 89 8.27 -4.08 18.52
CA SER A 89 9.27 -4.65 17.63
C SER A 89 8.62 -5.45 16.49
N GLY A 90 9.06 -5.20 15.26
CA GLY A 90 8.49 -5.81 14.07
C GLY A 90 6.99 -5.53 13.95
N ASP A 91 6.21 -6.56 13.65
CA ASP A 91 4.77 -6.44 13.41
C ASP A 91 3.93 -6.48 14.69
N ASN A 92 4.55 -6.57 15.88
CA ASN A 92 3.87 -6.74 17.17
C ASN A 92 3.17 -5.48 17.71
N GLY A 93 3.54 -4.30 17.18
CA GLY A 93 2.94 -3.03 17.62
C GLY A 93 1.66 -2.73 16.88
N ALA A 94 1.82 -2.15 15.69
CA ALA A 94 0.77 -1.94 14.75
C ALA A 94 1.13 -2.60 13.41
N THR A 95 0.10 -2.92 12.63
CA THR A 95 0.25 -3.43 11.27
C THR A 95 -0.48 -2.51 10.29
N ASP A 96 0.13 -2.32 9.13
CA ASP A 96 -0.46 -1.67 7.98
C ASP A 96 -0.35 -2.62 6.78
N ILE A 97 -1.38 -2.68 5.95
CA ILE A 97 -1.45 -3.61 4.82
C ILE A 97 -0.91 -3.01 3.53
N ASP A 98 -0.65 -1.70 3.52
CA ASP A 98 -0.08 -0.99 2.37
C ASP A 98 1.36 -1.46 2.07
N ASP A 99 1.77 -1.38 0.81
CA ASP A 99 3.06 -1.93 0.37
C ASP A 99 4.23 -0.95 0.52
N GLY A 100 5.39 -1.49 0.91
CA GLY A 100 6.65 -0.76 0.92
C GLY A 100 6.61 0.45 1.86
N PRO A 101 7.02 1.66 1.42
CA PRO A 101 7.00 2.85 2.26
C PRO A 101 5.61 3.26 2.78
N ASN A 102 4.53 2.88 2.09
CA ASN A 102 3.18 3.24 2.52
C ASN A 102 2.76 2.50 3.79
N GLY A 103 3.23 1.27 3.99
CA GLY A 103 3.02 0.49 5.21
C GLY A 103 4.07 0.69 6.30
N GLN A 104 4.99 1.66 6.16
CA GLN A 104 5.97 1.97 7.20
C GLN A 104 5.33 2.74 8.36
N ILE A 105 5.58 2.27 9.59
CA ILE A 105 4.95 2.80 10.79
C ILE A 105 5.99 3.51 11.65
N GLU A 106 5.68 4.75 12.04
CA GLU A 106 6.41 5.51 13.04
C GLU A 106 5.55 5.67 14.30
N TYR A 107 6.18 5.52 15.47
CA TYR A 107 5.50 5.62 16.77
C TYR A 107 5.87 6.93 17.47
N GLY A 108 4.86 7.60 18.01
CA GLY A 108 5.02 8.77 18.88
C GLY A 108 4.33 8.59 20.21
N ILE A 109 4.87 9.18 21.26
CA ILE A 109 4.22 9.24 22.58
C ILE A 109 3.58 10.62 22.74
N GLN A 110 2.27 10.63 22.95
CA GLN A 110 1.53 11.86 23.24
C GLN A 110 1.30 11.98 24.75
N TYR A 111 1.72 13.10 25.34
CA TYR A 111 1.41 13.41 26.73
C TYR A 111 -0.09 13.61 26.90
N ASN A 112 -0.67 12.97 27.91
CA ASN A 112 -2.04 13.24 28.32
C ASN A 112 -2.06 14.45 29.27
N PRO A 113 -2.62 15.61 28.87
CA PRO A 113 -2.64 16.80 29.72
C PRO A 113 -3.48 16.64 30.99
N ASN A 114 -4.31 15.60 31.07
CA ASN A 114 -5.12 15.29 32.25
C ASN A 114 -4.38 14.37 33.25
N ASP A 115 -3.17 13.91 32.93
CA ASP A 115 -2.40 13.09 33.87
C ASP A 115 -1.98 13.97 35.06
N PRO A 116 -2.25 13.52 36.29
CA PRO A 116 -1.89 14.29 37.47
C PRO A 116 -0.38 14.47 37.53
N VAL A 117 0.08 15.72 37.39
CA VAL A 117 1.48 16.08 37.62
C VAL A 117 1.73 15.93 39.12
N ARG A 118 2.30 14.79 39.53
CA ARG A 118 2.87 14.67 40.87
C ARG A 118 4.23 15.36 40.86
N VAL A 119 4.24 16.56 41.42
CA VAL A 119 5.44 17.34 41.78
C VAL A 119 6.14 16.67 42.96
#